data_AF-A0A2V5ZL94-F1
#
_entry.id   AF-A0A2V5ZL94-F1
#
_cell.length_a   1.000
_cell.length_b   1.000
_cell.length_c   1.000
_cell.angle_alpha   90.00
_cell.angle_beta   90.00
_cell.angle_gamma   90.00
#
_symmetry.space_group_name_H-M   'P 1'
#
loop_
_entity.id
_entity.type
_entity.pdbx_description
1 polymer ?
#
loop_
_entity_poly.entity_id
_entity_poly.type
_entity_poly.pdbx_seq_one_letter_code
_entity_poly.pdbx_strand_id
1 'polypeptide(L)'
;MNNCRGIKIHTKLPGSEPDEPGPQVLTRWSKSAQDRPLKRTPYESDVVSRNVFLCADVIFITSCGTATFTKTGRNATIESLRNFELAFIDEFAVPGKKFNAAAFNATVNEGNAKFQQAIADEKFTARRPVLGNLKGQFDADAAHLRSKASRGKITPALGTEMKNDINKTYDHALGR
;
A
#
# COMPACT_ATOMS: atom_id res chain seq x y z
N MET A 1 -53.35 -15.13 23.03
CA MET A 1 -52.98 -16.54 23.33
C MET A 1 -53.07 -17.32 22.04
N ASN A 2 -51.95 -17.81 21.53
CA ASN A 2 -51.86 -18.90 20.55
C ASN A 2 -50.47 -19.51 20.69
N ASN A 3 -50.43 -20.69 21.31
CA ASN A 3 -49.24 -21.54 21.45
C ASN A 3 -49.03 -22.34 20.17
N CYS A 4 -47.80 -22.42 19.67
CA CYS A 4 -47.33 -23.63 19.00
C CYS A 4 -45.83 -23.85 19.29
N ARG A 5 -45.55 -25.12 19.62
CA ARG A 5 -44.38 -25.70 20.27
C ARG A 5 -43.12 -25.69 19.40
N GLY A 6 -41.97 -25.69 20.06
CA GLY A 6 -40.66 -25.79 19.42
C GLY A 6 -40.29 -27.19 18.93
N ILE A 7 -39.27 -27.21 18.06
CA ILE A 7 -38.48 -28.39 17.74
C ILE A 7 -37.01 -27.98 17.89
N LYS A 8 -36.30 -28.72 18.75
CA LYS A 8 -34.86 -28.65 18.97
C LYS A 8 -34.22 -29.65 18.02
N ILE A 9 -33.35 -29.20 17.11
CA ILE A 9 -32.51 -30.08 16.30
C ILE A 9 -31.06 -29.76 16.67
N HIS A 10 -30.39 -30.73 17.30
CA HIS A 10 -28.94 -30.74 17.47
C HIS A 10 -28.32 -31.46 16.28
N THR A 11 -27.45 -30.80 15.51
CA THR A 11 -26.54 -31.51 14.60
C THR A 11 -25.22 -30.76 14.38
N LYS A 12 -24.14 -31.36 14.91
CA LYS A 12 -22.71 -31.38 14.51
C LYS A 12 -22.02 -30.12 13.93
N LEU A 13 -20.92 -29.75 14.59
CA LEU A 13 -19.71 -29.22 13.95
C LEU A 13 -19.09 -30.28 13.02
N PRO A 14 -18.64 -29.86 11.83
CA PRO A 14 -17.26 -30.11 11.43
C PRO A 14 -16.58 -28.81 10.96
N GLY A 15 -15.27 -28.72 11.21
CA GLY A 15 -14.44 -27.67 10.63
C GLY A 15 -14.35 -27.81 9.12
N SER A 16 -14.11 -26.67 8.47
CA SER A 16 -13.29 -26.43 7.27
C SER A 16 -13.67 -25.06 6.71
N GLU A 17 -12.65 -24.30 6.34
CA GLU A 17 -12.69 -22.96 5.74
C GLU A 17 -13.66 -22.82 4.57
N PRO A 18 -14.00 -21.57 4.21
CA PRO A 18 -13.91 -21.20 2.82
C PRO A 18 -12.97 -20.01 2.65
N ASP A 19 -11.93 -20.24 1.84
CA ASP A 19 -11.15 -19.25 1.12
C ASP A 19 -12.08 -18.30 0.36
N GLU A 20 -12.01 -17.00 0.66
CA GLU A 20 -12.31 -15.95 -0.31
C GLU A 20 -11.03 -15.14 -0.59
N PRO A 21 -10.73 -14.84 -1.86
CA PRO A 21 -9.48 -14.21 -2.26
C PRO A 21 -9.53 -12.71 -1.93
N GLY A 22 -8.97 -12.35 -0.77
CA GLY A 22 -8.60 -10.98 -0.46
C GLY A 22 -7.57 -10.42 -1.46
N PRO A 23 -7.54 -9.09 -1.68
CA PRO A 23 -6.71 -8.46 -2.69
C PRO A 23 -5.24 -8.82 -2.46
N GLN A 24 -4.58 -9.21 -3.55
CA GLN A 24 -3.21 -9.68 -3.55
C GLN A 24 -2.28 -8.54 -3.13
N VAL A 25 -2.00 -8.47 -1.83
CA VAL A 25 -0.89 -7.72 -1.27
C VAL A 25 0.36 -8.29 -1.88
N LEU A 26 0.98 -7.53 -2.78
CA LEU A 26 2.23 -7.88 -3.41
C LEU A 26 3.31 -7.98 -2.31
N THR A 27 3.51 -9.17 -1.76
CA THR A 27 4.50 -9.47 -0.72
C THR A 27 5.91 -9.30 -1.30
N ARG A 28 6.45 -8.08 -1.24
CA ARG A 28 7.78 -7.74 -1.78
C ARG A 28 8.94 -8.09 -0.84
N TRP A 29 8.72 -8.54 0.40
CA TRP A 29 9.82 -8.88 1.31
C TRP A 29 9.52 -10.10 2.20
N SER A 30 9.53 -11.28 1.59
CA SER A 30 9.72 -12.56 2.27
C SER A 30 10.69 -13.40 1.44
N LYS A 31 12.00 -13.18 1.62
CA LYS A 31 13.05 -14.10 1.18
C LYS A 31 14.33 -13.88 1.97
N SER A 32 14.55 -14.75 2.94
CA SER A 32 15.89 -15.23 3.26
C SER A 32 15.83 -16.76 3.31
N ALA A 33 16.88 -17.38 2.78
CA ALA A 33 16.93 -18.69 2.12
C ALA A 33 16.98 -19.91 3.05
N GLN A 34 16.55 -21.09 2.54
CA GLN A 34 17.35 -22.33 2.51
C GLN A 34 16.69 -23.46 1.66
N ASP A 35 17.51 -24.01 0.75
CA ASP A 35 17.58 -25.37 0.18
C ASP A 35 16.51 -26.01 -0.74
N ARG A 36 16.82 -26.00 -2.06
CA ARG A 36 16.80 -27.02 -3.17
C ARG A 36 15.93 -28.31 -3.10
N PRO A 37 15.63 -29.02 -4.23
CA PRO A 37 15.91 -28.77 -5.66
C PRO A 37 14.75 -29.00 -6.69
N LEU A 38 15.05 -28.56 -7.91
CA LEU A 38 14.52 -28.82 -9.26
C LEU A 38 13.51 -29.99 -9.47
N LYS A 39 12.35 -29.67 -10.06
CA LYS A 39 11.69 -30.56 -11.04
C LYS A 39 11.10 -29.75 -12.19
N ARG A 40 11.52 -30.12 -13.40
CA ARG A 40 11.15 -29.53 -14.70
C ARG A 40 10.11 -30.43 -15.36
N THR A 41 9.40 -29.83 -16.33
CA THR A 41 8.56 -30.39 -17.43
C THR A 41 7.05 -30.46 -17.16
N PRO A 42 6.19 -30.41 -18.21
CA PRO A 42 6.39 -29.95 -19.60
C PRO A 42 5.44 -28.79 -19.98
N TYR A 43 5.63 -28.27 -21.20
CA TYR A 43 4.85 -27.25 -21.87
C TYR A 43 3.38 -27.67 -22.06
N GLU A 44 2.45 -26.76 -21.85
CA GLU A 44 1.19 -26.73 -22.60
C GLU A 44 0.81 -25.26 -22.81
N SER A 45 0.60 -24.91 -24.07
CA SER A 45 0.44 -23.55 -24.54
C SER A 45 -1.04 -23.32 -24.84
N ASP A 46 -1.79 -22.78 -23.87
CA ASP A 46 -3.13 -22.28 -24.16
C ASP A 46 -3.08 -20.80 -24.53
N VAL A 47 -3.18 -20.57 -25.83
CA VAL A 47 -3.31 -19.28 -26.47
C VAL A 47 -4.77 -18.83 -26.32
N VAL A 48 -5.10 -18.17 -25.20
CA VAL A 48 -6.47 -17.66 -24.98
C VAL A 48 -6.48 -16.13 -25.00
N SER A 49 -7.02 -15.66 -26.11
CA SER A 49 -7.72 -14.40 -26.35
C SER A 49 -6.97 -13.08 -26.11
N ARG A 50 -6.63 -12.46 -27.25
CA ARG A 50 -6.35 -11.03 -27.41
C ARG A 50 -7.41 -10.19 -26.70
N ASN A 51 -7.03 -9.45 -25.66
CA ASN A 51 -7.73 -8.21 -25.32
C ASN A 51 -6.87 -7.03 -25.75
N VAL A 52 -6.89 -6.76 -27.05
CA VAL A 52 -6.44 -5.49 -27.62
C VAL A 52 -7.47 -4.44 -27.22
N PHE A 53 -7.23 -3.73 -26.12
CA PHE A 53 -8.05 -2.58 -25.75
C PHE A 53 -7.49 -1.34 -26.46
N LEU A 54 -7.94 -1.14 -27.70
CA LEU A 54 -7.82 0.13 -28.40
C LEU A 54 -8.83 1.11 -27.76
N CYS A 55 -8.35 2.08 -26.99
CA CYS A 55 -9.12 3.29 -26.70
C CYS A 55 -8.42 4.47 -27.37
N ALA A 56 -8.79 4.71 -28.62
CA ALA A 56 -8.59 5.98 -29.28
C ALA A 56 -9.77 6.89 -28.89
N ASP A 57 -9.58 7.71 -27.86
CA ASP A 57 -10.48 8.84 -27.59
C ASP A 57 -9.65 10.12 -27.60
N VAL A 58 -9.68 10.81 -28.74
CA VAL A 58 -9.36 12.23 -28.80
C VAL A 58 -10.49 12.96 -28.08
N ILE A 59 -10.26 13.33 -26.81
CA ILE A 59 -11.17 14.22 -26.08
C ILE A 59 -10.64 15.64 -26.23
N PHE A 60 -11.22 16.40 -27.18
CA PHE A 60 -11.16 17.86 -27.16
C PHE A 60 -12.01 18.35 -25.99
N ILE A 61 -11.38 18.70 -24.87
CA ILE A 61 -12.07 19.40 -23.77
C ILE A 61 -12.11 20.89 -24.12
N THR A 62 -13.18 21.32 -24.79
CA THR A 62 -13.57 22.73 -24.85
C THR A 62 -14.55 23.01 -23.73
N SER A 63 -14.05 23.43 -22.58
CA SER A 63 -14.85 24.20 -21.62
C SER A 63 -13.95 25.22 -20.93
N CYS A 64 -14.15 26.50 -21.24
CA CYS A 64 -13.61 27.63 -20.49
C CYS A 64 -14.12 27.55 -19.04
N GLY A 65 -13.20 27.23 -18.13
CA GLY A 65 -13.42 27.06 -16.70
C GLY A 65 -12.09 26.70 -16.06
N THR A 66 -11.13 27.62 -16.18
CA THR A 66 -9.72 27.44 -15.84
C THR A 66 -9.51 27.28 -14.34
N ALA A 67 -9.75 26.09 -13.81
CA ALA A 67 -9.01 25.61 -12.66
C ALA A 67 -7.84 24.78 -13.19
N THR A 68 -6.76 25.46 -13.55
CA THR A 68 -5.44 24.86 -13.82
C THR A 68 -4.90 24.22 -12.54
N PHE A 69 -5.48 23.10 -12.11
CA PHE A 69 -4.75 22.13 -11.30
C PHE A 69 -3.79 21.41 -12.24
N THR A 70 -2.75 22.14 -12.62
CA THR A 70 -1.69 21.68 -13.50
C THR A 70 -1.03 20.43 -12.91
N LYS A 71 -0.44 19.59 -13.77
CA LYS A 71 0.49 18.51 -13.37
C LYS A 71 1.44 18.93 -12.23
N THR A 72 1.81 20.21 -12.18
CA THR A 72 2.59 20.88 -11.13
C THR A 72 1.97 20.78 -9.73
N GLY A 73 0.67 21.04 -9.55
CA GLY A 73 0.00 20.97 -8.24
C GLY A 73 -0.06 19.55 -7.68
N ARG A 74 -0.34 18.56 -8.53
CA ARG A 74 -0.28 17.13 -8.16
C ARG A 74 1.12 16.72 -7.73
N ASN A 75 2.14 17.10 -8.53
CA ASN A 75 3.51 16.76 -8.21
C ASN A 75 3.90 17.35 -6.86
N ALA A 76 3.44 18.56 -6.53
CA ALA A 76 3.67 19.16 -5.22
C ALA A 76 3.05 18.34 -4.08
N THR A 77 1.82 17.82 -4.22
CA THR A 77 1.20 16.95 -3.20
C THR A 77 1.98 15.64 -3.03
N ILE A 78 2.33 14.95 -4.12
CA ILE A 78 3.07 13.68 -4.06
C ILE A 78 4.47 13.91 -3.46
N GLU A 79 5.17 14.99 -3.83
CA GLU A 79 6.46 15.36 -3.26
C GLU A 79 6.35 15.75 -1.78
N SER A 80 5.27 16.41 -1.36
CA SER A 80 5.02 16.71 0.05
C SER A 80 4.84 15.43 0.88
N LEU A 81 4.16 14.42 0.34
CA LEU A 81 4.00 13.12 1.00
C LEU A 81 5.36 12.38 1.08
N ARG A 82 6.15 12.40 -0.01
CA ARG A 82 7.52 11.87 -0.04
C ARG A 82 8.38 12.48 1.06
N ASN A 83 8.39 13.81 1.15
CA ASN A 83 9.22 14.54 2.10
C ASN A 83 8.80 14.23 3.55
N PHE A 84 7.50 14.11 3.80
CA PHE A 84 7.00 13.68 5.10
C PHE A 84 7.51 12.28 5.47
N GLU A 85 7.41 11.32 4.55
CA GLU A 85 7.81 9.95 4.80
C GLU A 85 9.33 9.80 4.98
N LEU A 86 10.13 10.55 4.21
CA LEU A 86 11.58 10.62 4.41
C LEU A 86 11.94 11.17 5.80
N ALA A 87 11.27 12.24 6.24
CA ALA A 87 11.46 12.81 7.57
C ALA A 87 11.04 11.84 8.68
N PHE A 88 9.97 11.08 8.47
CA PHE A 88 9.54 10.01 9.37
C PHE A 88 10.62 8.92 9.52
N ILE A 89 11.26 8.49 8.43
CA ILE A 89 12.39 7.56 8.50
C ILE A 89 13.58 8.20 9.25
N ASP A 90 13.90 9.46 8.98
CA ASP A 90 14.96 10.19 9.69
C ASP A 90 14.74 10.26 11.21
N GLU A 91 13.48 10.40 11.64
CA GLU A 91 13.15 10.50 13.05
C GLU A 91 13.22 9.15 13.78
N PHE A 92 12.75 8.07 13.13
CA PHE A 92 12.48 6.79 13.80
C PHE A 92 13.41 5.64 13.40
N ALA A 93 14.16 5.76 12.30
CA ALA A 93 15.19 4.80 11.90
C ALA A 93 16.59 5.21 12.39
N VAL A 94 16.68 5.78 13.60
CA VAL A 94 17.95 6.20 14.23
C VAL A 94 18.53 5.06 15.09
N PRO A 95 19.74 4.54 14.78
CA PRO A 95 20.40 3.52 15.58
C PRO A 95 20.67 3.99 17.00
N GLY A 96 20.51 3.11 18.00
CA GLY A 96 20.80 3.41 19.40
C GLY A 96 19.81 4.36 20.10
N LYS A 97 18.88 4.99 19.37
CA LYS A 97 17.80 5.81 19.95
C LYS A 97 16.78 4.88 20.63
N LYS A 98 16.40 5.22 21.86
CA LYS A 98 15.30 4.50 22.55
C LYS A 98 14.00 4.72 21.78
N PHE A 99 13.29 3.62 21.50
CA PHE A 99 12.03 3.69 20.78
C PHE A 99 10.94 4.34 21.64
N ASN A 100 10.39 5.47 21.17
CA ASN A 100 9.24 6.13 21.77
C ASN A 100 7.98 5.79 20.97
N ALA A 101 7.20 4.82 21.48
CA ALA A 101 6.00 4.35 20.81
C ALA A 101 4.90 5.43 20.72
N ALA A 102 4.82 6.34 21.69
CA ALA A 102 3.81 7.39 21.70
C ALA A 102 4.07 8.42 20.60
N ALA A 103 5.31 8.92 20.50
CA ALA A 103 5.73 9.82 19.42
C ALA A 103 5.57 9.14 18.05
N PHE A 104 6.01 7.88 17.94
CA PHE A 104 5.87 7.10 16.71
C PHE A 104 4.41 7.02 16.24
N ASN A 105 3.49 6.63 17.13
CA ASN A 105 2.07 6.51 16.79
C ASN A 105 1.45 7.87 16.45
N ALA A 106 1.87 8.94 17.11
CA ALA A 106 1.42 10.29 16.79
C ALA A 106 1.81 10.69 15.36
N THR A 107 3.07 10.49 14.96
CA THR A 107 3.53 10.79 13.60
C THR A 107 2.89 9.87 12.57
N VAL A 108 2.64 8.59 12.89
CA VAL A 108 1.87 7.68 12.02
C VAL A 108 0.44 8.18 11.80
N ASN A 109 -0.23 8.66 12.84
CA ASN A 109 -1.57 9.23 12.73
C ASN A 109 -1.56 10.53 11.91
N GLU A 110 -0.55 11.38 12.09
CA GLU A 110 -0.37 12.58 11.26
C GLU A 110 -0.20 12.22 9.79
N GLY A 111 0.67 11.26 9.48
CA GLY A 111 0.86 10.76 8.11
C GLY A 111 -0.43 10.24 7.50
N ASN A 112 -1.14 9.38 8.25
CA ASN A 112 -2.44 8.88 7.84
C ASN A 112 -3.44 9.99 7.53
N ALA A 113 -3.51 11.04 8.36
CA ALA A 113 -4.36 12.19 8.09
C ALA A 113 -3.94 12.92 6.80
N LYS A 114 -2.64 13.13 6.56
CA LYS A 114 -2.14 13.76 5.31
C LYS A 114 -2.50 12.94 4.07
N PHE A 115 -2.33 11.61 4.11
CA PHE A 115 -2.71 10.75 2.98
C PHE A 115 -4.22 10.77 2.73
N GLN A 116 -5.03 10.68 3.78
CA GLN A 116 -6.48 10.73 3.65
C GLN A 116 -6.96 12.08 3.09
N GLN A 117 -6.38 13.18 3.58
CA GLN A 117 -6.61 14.52 3.05
C GLN A 117 -6.26 14.58 1.56
N ALA A 118 -5.08 14.10 1.15
CA ALA A 118 -4.69 14.09 -0.25
C ALA A 118 -5.63 13.25 -1.13
N ILE A 119 -6.11 12.10 -0.64
CA ILE A 119 -7.08 11.26 -1.35
C ILE A 119 -8.43 11.98 -1.49
N ALA A 120 -8.89 12.63 -0.43
CA ALA A 120 -10.15 13.37 -0.42
C ALA A 120 -10.13 14.60 -1.34
N ASP A 121 -9.01 15.33 -1.34
CA ASP A 121 -8.82 16.54 -2.15
C ASP A 121 -8.52 16.23 -3.64
N GLU A 122 -8.22 14.98 -3.98
CA GLU A 122 -7.96 14.56 -5.35
C GLU A 122 -9.24 14.55 -6.20
N LYS A 123 -9.24 15.44 -7.20
CA LYS A 123 -10.34 15.67 -8.14
C LYS A 123 -10.37 14.61 -9.24
N PHE A 124 -9.22 14.04 -9.60
CA PHE A 124 -9.13 13.03 -10.64
C PHE A 124 -9.30 11.63 -10.04
N THR A 125 -10.48 11.03 -10.20
CA THR A 125 -10.83 9.71 -9.64
C THR A 125 -9.84 8.62 -10.04
N ALA A 126 -9.35 8.64 -11.29
CA ALA A 126 -8.34 7.71 -11.78
C ALA A 126 -6.98 7.78 -11.04
N ARG A 127 -6.72 8.85 -10.29
CA ARG A 127 -5.47 9.03 -9.51
C ARG A 127 -5.61 8.68 -8.04
N ARG A 128 -6.83 8.59 -7.50
CA ARG A 128 -7.06 8.13 -6.13
C ARG A 128 -6.43 6.77 -5.84
N PRO A 129 -6.42 5.78 -6.76
CA PRO A 129 -5.69 4.53 -6.56
C PRO A 129 -4.18 4.72 -6.33
N VAL A 130 -3.54 5.68 -6.99
CA VAL A 130 -2.10 5.97 -6.79
C VAL A 130 -1.86 6.46 -5.36
N LEU A 131 -2.66 7.42 -4.89
CA LEU A 131 -2.57 7.92 -3.51
C LEU A 131 -2.92 6.84 -2.47
N GLY A 132 -3.90 5.98 -2.77
CA GLY A 132 -4.24 4.82 -1.95
C GLY A 132 -3.08 3.83 -1.83
N ASN A 133 -2.38 3.56 -2.93
CA ASN A 133 -1.18 2.72 -2.93
C ASN A 133 -0.04 3.35 -2.12
N LEU A 134 0.20 4.66 -2.25
CA LEU A 134 1.21 5.35 -1.45
C LEU A 134 0.89 5.30 0.04
N LYS A 135 -0.38 5.47 0.41
CA LYS A 135 -0.83 5.28 1.80
C LYS A 135 -0.54 3.87 2.29
N GLY A 136 -0.87 2.85 1.49
CA GLY A 136 -0.60 1.45 1.84
C GLY A 136 0.90 1.17 2.03
N GLN A 137 1.75 1.81 1.23
CA GLN A 137 3.20 1.74 1.38
C GLN A 137 3.66 2.38 2.71
N PHE A 138 3.17 3.57 3.04
CA PHE A 138 3.44 4.21 4.32
C PHE A 138 3.05 3.35 5.51
N ASP A 139 1.86 2.72 5.47
CA ASP A 139 1.40 1.81 6.53
C ASP A 139 2.35 0.61 6.69
N ALA A 140 2.83 0.05 5.58
CA ALA A 140 3.78 -1.06 5.57
C ALA A 140 5.15 -0.65 6.14
N ASP A 141 5.65 0.52 5.75
CA ASP A 141 6.93 1.05 6.23
C ASP A 141 6.87 1.40 7.72
N ALA A 142 5.76 1.99 8.19
CA ALA A 142 5.52 2.21 9.61
C ALA A 142 5.46 0.88 10.39
N ALA A 143 4.74 -0.13 9.90
CA ALA A 143 4.67 -1.43 10.55
C ALA A 143 6.05 -2.11 10.62
N HIS A 144 6.83 -2.05 9.53
CA HIS A 144 8.19 -2.56 9.49
C HIS A 144 9.05 -1.85 10.53
N LEU A 145 9.07 -0.51 10.50
CA LEU A 145 9.93 0.28 11.36
C LEU A 145 9.61 0.08 12.84
N ARG A 146 8.32 0.04 13.20
CA ARG A 146 7.86 -0.29 14.56
C ARG A 146 8.37 -1.65 15.01
N SER A 147 8.28 -2.66 14.14
CA SER A 147 8.76 -4.01 14.43
C SER A 147 10.28 -4.05 14.67
N LYS A 148 11.07 -3.29 13.90
CA LYS A 148 12.53 -3.22 14.10
C LYS A 148 12.91 -2.40 15.32
N ALA A 149 12.28 -1.26 15.53
CA ALA A 149 12.55 -0.35 16.64
C ALA A 149 12.23 -0.96 18.00
N SER A 150 11.08 -1.62 18.13
CA SER A 150 10.71 -2.33 19.37
C SER A 150 11.66 -3.46 19.76
N ARG A 151 12.40 -4.02 18.81
CA ARG A 151 13.41 -5.06 19.04
C ARG A 151 14.84 -4.52 19.14
N GLY A 152 15.02 -3.19 19.07
CA GLY A 152 16.36 -2.56 19.03
C GLY A 152 17.18 -2.93 17.78
N LYS A 153 16.52 -3.33 16.68
CA LYS A 153 17.17 -3.80 15.44
C LYS A 153 17.21 -2.73 14.35
N ILE A 154 17.29 -1.46 14.75
CA ILE A 154 17.48 -0.35 13.81
C ILE A 154 18.95 -0.26 13.45
N THR A 155 19.26 -0.36 12.17
CA THR A 155 20.61 -0.23 11.62
C THR A 155 20.66 0.97 10.67
N PRO A 156 21.85 1.58 10.45
CA PRO A 156 22.00 2.61 9.42
C PRO A 156 21.57 2.10 8.04
N ALA A 157 21.89 0.85 7.72
CA ALA A 157 21.53 0.22 6.46
C ALA A 157 20.01 0.15 6.25
N LEU A 158 19.23 -0.13 7.30
CA LEU A 158 17.77 -0.14 7.24
C LEU A 158 17.21 1.24 6.88
N GLY A 159 17.69 2.30 7.53
CA GLY A 159 17.26 3.67 7.22
C GLY A 159 17.54 4.05 5.77
N THR A 160 18.75 3.74 5.28
CA THR A 160 19.13 3.97 3.87
C THR A 160 18.28 3.17 2.89
N GLU A 161 18.05 1.88 3.18
CA GLU A 161 17.23 0.99 2.35
C GLU A 161 15.80 1.52 2.22
N MET A 162 15.16 1.85 3.34
CA MET A 162 13.80 2.39 3.36
C MET A 162 13.69 3.69 2.58
N LYS A 163 14.63 4.64 2.76
CA LYS A 163 14.63 5.89 1.98
C LYS A 163 14.77 5.66 0.48
N ASN A 164 15.58 4.68 0.07
CA ASN A 164 15.73 4.33 -1.33
C ASN A 164 14.43 3.74 -1.92
N ASP A 165 13.76 2.86 -1.18
CA ASP A 165 12.47 2.30 -1.59
C ASP A 165 11.36 3.36 -1.64
N ILE A 166 11.33 4.30 -0.67
CA ILE A 166 10.46 5.47 -0.70
C ILE A 166 10.72 6.26 -2.00
N ASN A 167 11.97 6.68 -2.23
CA ASN A 167 12.32 7.46 -3.43
C ASN A 167 11.84 6.77 -4.71
N LYS A 168 12.12 5.48 -4.86
CA LYS A 168 11.67 4.69 -6.02
C LYS A 168 10.15 4.67 -6.18
N THR A 169 9.42 4.48 -5.08
CA THR A 169 7.95 4.40 -5.11
C THR A 169 7.34 5.74 -5.52
N TYR A 170 7.85 6.84 -4.96
CA TYR A 170 7.36 8.19 -5.27
C TYR A 170 7.79 8.66 -6.67
N ASP A 171 9.00 8.34 -7.12
CA ASP A 171 9.44 8.65 -8.49
C ASP A 171 8.55 7.92 -9.52
N HIS A 172 8.18 6.66 -9.27
CA HIS A 172 7.19 5.95 -10.09
C HIS A 172 5.80 6.63 -10.07
N ALA A 173 5.32 7.08 -8.91
CA ALA A 173 4.05 7.82 -8.81
C ALA A 173 4.08 9.19 -9.53
N LEU A 174 5.26 9.81 -9.62
CA LEU A 174 5.50 11.05 -10.35
C LEU A 174 5.69 10.83 -11.85
N GLY A 175 6.04 9.60 -12.26
CA GLY A 175 6.38 9.23 -13.64
C GLY A 175 7.80 9.66 -14.02
N ARG A 176 8.77 9.45 -13.13
CA ARG A 176 10.20 9.70 -13.32
C ARG A 176 10.98 8.38 -13.42
#